data_AF-A0A7S4LJ02-F1
#
_entry.id   AF-A0A7S4LJ02-F1
#
_cell.length_a   1.000
_cell.length_b   1.000
_cell.length_c   1.000
_cell.angle_alpha   90.00
_cell.angle_beta   90.00
_cell.angle_gamma   90.00
#
_symmetry.space_group_name_H-M   'P 1'
#
loop_
_entity.id
_entity.type
_entity.pdbx_description
1 polymer ?
#
loop_
_entity_poly.entity_id
_entity_poly.type
_entity_poly.pdbx_seq_one_letter_code
_entity_poly.pdbx_strand_id
1 'polypeptide(L)'
;PEYADQLLAAVRELVFKYGRSQGIPETQCKSFFQSIQHQALKHARELTSEIQTAATRMWTCLDQLAGRELCGILNAALREDNADLMPHVAVITRAINELLVVRRTGLHPPDNNVVYRGGGLPAQHQAFFTKGKQYRVPMFLASSFQKKIAQQVFCRRAQEDGLPPVLWVIHLDAEWGCMHVNHVQKTQVAGEGEYLFVPYAVFTVQDTQWSDSPTWMQPHVVALRAAVDNLLEPDSLPLAPWA
;
A
#
# COMPACT_ATOMS: atom_id res chain seq x y z
N PRO A 1 -12.30 3.61 13.06
CA PRO A 1 -12.29 3.59 14.55
C PRO A 1 -12.28 5.03 15.02
N GLU A 2 -12.89 5.33 16.16
CA GLU A 2 -12.97 6.71 16.68
C GLU A 2 -11.96 6.98 17.77
N TYR A 3 -11.48 5.94 18.45
CA TYR A 3 -10.63 6.05 19.63
C TYR A 3 -9.35 5.21 19.51
N ALA A 4 -8.32 5.62 20.26
CA ALA A 4 -7.00 5.00 20.26
C ALA A 4 -7.02 3.51 20.65
N ASP A 5 -7.85 3.15 21.63
CA ASP A 5 -7.99 1.78 22.13
C ASP A 5 -8.53 0.85 21.04
N GLN A 6 -9.47 1.30 20.22
CA GLN A 6 -10.00 0.53 19.10
C GLN A 6 -8.93 0.26 18.03
N LEU A 7 -8.16 1.30 17.66
CA LEU A 7 -7.07 1.16 16.69
C LEU A 7 -5.97 0.23 17.21
N LEU A 8 -5.49 0.48 18.44
CA LEU A 8 -4.42 -0.31 19.05
C LEU A 8 -4.85 -1.75 19.32
N ALA A 9 -6.10 -1.99 19.71
CA ALA A 9 -6.64 -3.33 19.84
C ALA A 9 -6.64 -4.06 18.49
N ALA A 10 -7.10 -3.42 17.41
CA ALA A 10 -7.07 -4.03 16.08
C ALA A 10 -5.65 -4.35 15.61
N VAL A 11 -4.68 -3.45 15.82
CA VAL A 11 -3.27 -3.71 15.50
C VAL A 11 -2.72 -4.89 16.31
N ARG A 12 -3.00 -4.94 17.63
CA ARG A 12 -2.59 -6.05 18.48
C ARG A 12 -3.15 -7.38 17.98
N GLU A 13 -4.46 -7.45 17.76
CA GLU A 13 -5.10 -8.70 17.34
C GLU A 13 -4.60 -9.15 15.96
N LEU A 14 -4.42 -8.22 15.00
CA LEU A 14 -3.81 -8.52 13.70
C LEU A 14 -2.41 -9.13 13.88
N VAL A 15 -1.54 -8.50 14.67
CA VAL A 15 -0.17 -8.97 14.92
C VAL A 15 -0.15 -10.36 15.54
N PHE A 16 -0.94 -10.59 16.59
CA PHE A 16 -0.90 -11.87 17.31
C PHE A 16 -1.54 -13.00 16.50
N LYS A 17 -2.64 -12.74 15.79
CA LYS A 17 -3.28 -13.76 14.92
C LYS A 17 -2.42 -14.07 13.71
N TYR A 18 -1.84 -13.05 13.07
CA TYR A 18 -0.86 -13.26 11.99
C TYR A 18 0.33 -14.08 12.50
N GLY A 19 0.94 -13.66 13.61
CA GLY A 19 2.08 -14.37 14.20
C GLY A 19 1.77 -15.84 14.50
N ARG A 20 0.60 -16.13 15.09
CA ARG A 20 0.13 -17.50 15.33
C ARG A 20 0.01 -18.30 14.02
N SER A 21 -0.56 -17.72 12.97
CA SER A 21 -0.71 -18.39 11.66
C SER A 21 0.64 -18.72 11.00
N GLN A 22 1.68 -17.94 11.32
CA GLN A 22 3.04 -18.11 10.79
C GLN A 22 3.96 -18.89 11.75
N GLY A 23 3.46 -19.41 12.87
CA GLY A 23 4.26 -20.10 13.88
C GLY A 23 5.28 -19.19 14.62
N ILE A 24 5.08 -17.87 14.59
CA ILE A 24 5.96 -16.91 15.24
C ILE A 24 5.69 -16.90 16.76
N PRO A 25 6.72 -16.96 17.61
CA PRO A 25 6.54 -16.95 19.06
C PRO A 25 5.77 -15.72 19.55
N GLU A 26 4.85 -15.94 20.50
CA GLU A 26 4.02 -14.88 21.07
C GLU A 26 4.87 -13.77 21.71
N THR A 27 6.02 -14.10 22.28
CA THR A 27 6.97 -13.13 22.83
C THR A 27 7.50 -12.16 21.77
N GLN A 28 7.75 -12.63 20.55
CA GLN A 28 8.15 -11.75 19.43
C GLN A 28 6.99 -10.87 18.97
N CYS A 29 5.78 -11.42 18.91
CA CYS A 29 4.57 -10.67 18.58
C CYS A 29 4.31 -9.55 19.59
N LYS A 30 4.48 -9.86 20.88
CA LYS A 30 4.35 -8.90 21.97
C LYS A 30 5.38 -7.78 21.85
N SER A 31 6.66 -8.10 21.68
CA SER A 31 7.72 -7.10 21.52
C SER A 31 7.47 -6.20 20.31
N PHE A 32 7.07 -6.77 19.19
CA PHE A 32 6.74 -6.01 17.98
C PHE A 32 5.55 -5.05 18.20
N PHE A 33 4.45 -5.55 18.77
CA PHE A 33 3.30 -4.71 19.08
C PHE A 33 3.65 -3.59 20.07
N GLN A 34 4.42 -3.90 21.12
CA GLN A 34 4.89 -2.90 22.08
C GLN A 34 5.74 -1.82 21.42
N SER A 35 6.56 -2.18 20.42
CA SER A 35 7.33 -1.21 19.66
C SER A 35 6.43 -0.27 18.84
N ILE A 36 5.45 -0.81 18.10
CA ILE A 36 4.47 0.00 17.36
C ILE A 36 3.71 0.93 18.33
N GLN A 37 3.23 0.40 19.46
CA GLN A 37 2.52 1.16 20.46
C GLN A 37 3.39 2.28 21.03
N HIS A 38 4.66 1.99 21.34
CA HIS A 38 5.60 2.99 21.84
C HIS A 38 5.82 4.13 20.84
N GLN A 39 6.01 3.81 19.55
CA GLN A 39 6.15 4.82 18.51
C GLN A 39 4.88 5.69 18.39
N ALA A 40 3.69 5.08 18.45
CA ALA A 40 2.44 5.83 18.41
C ALA A 40 2.26 6.75 19.63
N LEU A 41 2.67 6.30 20.82
CA LEU A 41 2.59 7.08 22.05
C LEU A 41 3.55 8.29 22.08
N LYS A 42 4.67 8.25 21.36
CA LYS A 42 5.51 9.46 21.14
C LYS A 42 4.74 10.59 20.45
N HIS A 43 3.64 10.24 19.78
CA HIS A 43 2.73 11.17 19.11
C HIS A 43 1.32 11.08 19.70
N ALA A 44 1.18 11.02 21.03
CA ALA A 44 -0.09 10.82 21.73
C ALA A 44 -1.24 11.78 21.32
N ARG A 45 -0.92 12.98 20.81
CA ARG A 45 -1.93 13.90 20.26
C ARG A 45 -2.64 13.32 19.03
N GLU A 46 -1.90 12.59 18.17
CA GLU A 46 -2.47 11.92 17.00
C GLU A 46 -3.46 10.83 17.46
N LEU A 47 -3.12 10.08 18.51
CA LEU A 47 -4.01 9.06 19.09
C LEU A 47 -5.31 9.63 19.71
N THR A 48 -5.35 10.91 20.05
CA THR A 48 -6.52 11.52 20.72
C THR A 48 -7.37 12.37 19.80
N SER A 49 -6.81 12.89 18.70
CA SER A 49 -7.50 13.86 17.83
C SER A 49 -7.29 13.64 16.33
N GLU A 50 -6.37 12.76 15.92
CA GLU A 50 -6.02 12.51 14.51
C GLU A 50 -5.77 11.00 14.29
N ILE A 51 -6.76 10.16 14.58
CA ILE A 51 -6.64 8.69 14.51
C ILE A 51 -6.13 8.20 13.15
N GLN A 52 -6.56 8.84 12.06
CA GLN A 52 -6.09 8.58 10.71
C GLN A 52 -4.58 8.79 10.56
N THR A 53 -4.06 9.84 11.18
CA THR A 53 -2.62 10.14 11.20
C THR A 53 -1.85 9.09 12.00
N ALA A 54 -2.37 8.71 13.17
CA ALA A 54 -1.74 7.67 13.98
C ALA A 54 -1.70 6.33 13.22
N ALA A 55 -2.78 5.99 12.51
CA ALA A 55 -2.85 4.79 11.69
C ALA A 55 -1.84 4.81 10.53
N THR A 56 -1.66 5.95 9.84
CA THR A 56 -0.65 6.07 8.78
C THR A 56 0.78 6.05 9.31
N ARG A 57 1.01 6.56 10.54
CA ARG A 57 2.32 6.43 11.20
C ARG A 57 2.64 4.99 11.57
N MET A 58 1.64 4.22 12.01
CA MET A 58 1.80 2.78 12.27
C MET A 58 2.02 2.02 10.96
N TRP A 59 1.31 2.38 9.88
CA TRP A 59 1.49 1.81 8.54
C TRP A 59 2.95 1.94 8.07
N THR A 60 3.55 3.12 8.23
CA THR A 60 4.94 3.41 7.83
C THR A 60 5.99 2.96 8.85
N CYS A 61 5.62 2.17 9.87
CA CYS A 61 6.54 1.72 10.90
C CYS A 61 7.59 0.75 10.32
N LEU A 62 8.86 1.04 10.57
CA LEU A 62 10.01 0.25 10.12
C LEU A 62 10.34 -0.95 11.01
N ASP A 63 9.73 -1.05 12.20
CA ASP A 63 9.90 -2.22 13.04
C ASP A 63 9.35 -3.46 12.33
N GLN A 64 9.92 -4.62 12.61
CA GLN A 64 9.61 -5.86 11.91
C GLN A 64 9.25 -7.00 12.86
N LEU A 65 8.28 -7.80 12.43
CA LEU A 65 7.98 -9.12 12.99
C LEU A 65 8.48 -10.18 12.01
N ALA A 66 9.50 -10.93 12.40
CA ALA A 66 10.11 -11.98 11.56
C ALA A 66 10.44 -11.49 10.11
N GLY A 67 11.03 -10.30 9.99
CA GLY A 67 11.43 -9.71 8.70
C GLY A 67 10.30 -9.00 7.94
N ARG A 68 9.12 -8.81 8.56
CA ARG A 68 7.97 -8.14 7.93
C ARG A 68 7.45 -6.97 8.76
N GLU A 69 7.29 -5.82 8.11
CA GLU A 69 6.73 -4.60 8.67
C GLU A 69 5.19 -4.68 8.81
N LEU A 70 4.58 -3.76 9.55
CA LEU A 70 3.11 -3.77 9.73
C LEU A 70 2.36 -3.61 8.41
N CYS A 71 2.81 -2.73 7.51
CA CYS A 71 2.23 -2.60 6.17
C CYS A 71 2.31 -3.91 5.38
N GLY A 72 3.42 -4.64 5.51
CA GLY A 72 3.64 -5.93 4.90
C GLY A 72 2.72 -7.02 5.45
N ILE A 73 2.38 -6.99 6.74
CA ILE A 73 1.41 -7.88 7.40
C ILE A 73 -0.01 -7.55 6.94
N LEU A 74 -0.39 -6.27 6.98
CA LEU A 74 -1.71 -5.80 6.57
C LEU A 74 -1.98 -6.13 5.09
N ASN A 75 -1.00 -5.89 4.22
CA ASN A 75 -1.10 -6.23 2.80
C ASN A 75 -1.09 -7.73 2.52
N ALA A 76 -0.49 -8.56 3.38
CA ALA A 76 -0.59 -10.02 3.25
C ALA A 76 -2.00 -10.49 3.62
N ALA A 77 -2.54 -10.02 4.75
CA ALA A 77 -3.89 -10.34 5.18
C ALA A 77 -4.96 -9.93 4.15
N LEU A 78 -4.81 -8.76 3.52
CA LEU A 78 -5.69 -8.29 2.44
C LEU A 78 -5.61 -9.15 1.18
N ARG A 79 -4.42 -9.64 0.81
CA ARG A 79 -4.23 -10.49 -0.39
C ARG A 79 -4.78 -11.89 -0.20
N GLU A 80 -4.66 -12.43 1.01
CA GLU A 80 -5.09 -13.78 1.36
C GLU A 80 -6.58 -13.85 1.73
N ASP A 81 -7.24 -12.70 1.90
CA ASP A 81 -8.63 -12.56 2.36
C ASP A 81 -8.90 -13.44 3.62
N ASN A 82 -7.98 -13.39 4.57
CA ASN A 82 -8.02 -14.26 5.74
C ASN A 82 -9.13 -13.81 6.71
N ALA A 83 -10.23 -14.56 6.76
CA ALA A 83 -11.42 -14.25 7.56
C ALA A 83 -11.13 -13.99 9.05
N ASP A 84 -10.11 -14.64 9.64
CA ASP A 84 -9.74 -14.43 11.05
C ASP A 84 -9.03 -13.09 11.29
N LEU A 85 -8.39 -12.54 10.25
CA LEU A 85 -7.68 -11.27 10.28
C LEU A 85 -8.57 -10.11 9.82
N MET A 86 -9.51 -10.37 8.91
CA MET A 86 -10.31 -9.34 8.22
C MET A 86 -11.06 -8.37 9.15
N PRO A 87 -11.63 -8.77 10.31
CA PRO A 87 -12.23 -7.81 11.25
C PRO A 87 -11.24 -6.75 11.74
N HIS A 88 -9.99 -7.13 11.96
CA HIS A 88 -8.94 -6.21 12.43
C HIS A 88 -8.36 -5.38 11.29
N VAL A 89 -8.17 -6.01 10.13
CA VAL A 89 -7.79 -5.34 8.88
C VAL A 89 -8.80 -4.24 8.54
N ALA A 90 -10.10 -4.50 8.66
CA ALA A 90 -11.15 -3.52 8.38
C ALA A 90 -11.08 -2.29 9.29
N VAL A 91 -10.81 -2.48 10.59
CA VAL A 91 -10.66 -1.37 11.55
C VAL A 91 -9.44 -0.50 11.20
N ILE A 92 -8.29 -1.11 10.92
CA ILE A 92 -7.06 -0.40 10.56
C ILE A 92 -7.23 0.30 9.21
N THR A 93 -7.80 -0.40 8.22
CA THR A 93 -8.04 0.12 6.87
C THR A 93 -8.98 1.30 6.91
N ARG A 94 -10.08 1.24 7.69
CA ARG A 94 -10.97 2.40 7.88
C ARG A 94 -10.20 3.61 8.42
N ALA A 95 -9.34 3.42 9.42
CA ALA A 95 -8.57 4.52 10.00
C ALA A 95 -7.63 5.16 8.98
N ILE A 96 -6.90 4.35 8.20
CA ILE A 96 -6.02 4.85 7.13
C ILE A 96 -6.85 5.56 6.05
N ASN A 97 -7.98 4.97 5.63
CA ASN A 97 -8.83 5.53 4.59
C ASN A 97 -9.45 6.89 4.95
N GLU A 98 -9.63 7.21 6.24
CA GLU A 98 -10.05 8.54 6.68
C GLU A 98 -9.03 9.64 6.29
N LEU A 99 -7.76 9.28 6.06
CA LEU A 99 -6.77 10.18 5.44
C LEU A 99 -6.81 10.12 3.90
N LEU A 100 -6.95 8.91 3.34
CA LEU A 100 -6.73 8.69 1.90
C LEU A 100 -7.91 9.06 1.02
N VAL A 101 -9.15 8.95 1.53
CA VAL A 101 -10.36 9.19 0.76
C VAL A 101 -10.81 10.64 0.92
N VAL A 102 -10.62 11.45 -0.12
CA VAL A 102 -11.02 12.86 -0.14
C VAL A 102 -12.11 13.09 -1.17
N ARG A 103 -13.31 13.48 -0.69
CA ARG A 103 -14.51 13.63 -1.52
C ARG A 103 -14.67 15.02 -2.15
N ARG A 104 -13.93 16.03 -1.67
CA ARG A 104 -13.99 17.43 -2.17
C ARG A 104 -12.64 18.11 -1.95
N THR A 105 -12.11 18.74 -3.02
CA THR A 105 -11.00 19.72 -3.06
C THR A 105 -9.92 19.54 -1.99
N GLY A 106 -8.81 18.87 -2.30
CA GLY A 106 -7.73 18.75 -1.32
C GLY A 106 -6.53 17.87 -1.68
N LEU A 107 -6.54 17.12 -2.79
CA LEU A 107 -5.28 16.55 -3.26
C LEU A 107 -4.41 17.69 -3.79
N HIS A 108 -3.19 17.82 -3.27
CA HIS A 108 -2.12 18.37 -4.09
C HIS A 108 -1.84 17.34 -5.17
N PRO A 109 -2.21 17.56 -6.44
CA PRO A 109 -1.86 16.59 -7.47
C PRO A 109 -0.33 16.46 -7.50
N PRO A 110 0.21 15.23 -7.65
CA PRO A 110 1.62 15.07 -7.94
C PRO A 110 1.94 15.79 -9.26
N ASP A 111 3.17 16.24 -9.44
CA ASP A 111 3.58 16.90 -10.66
C ASP A 111 3.22 16.05 -11.89
N ASN A 112 2.52 16.65 -12.85
CA ASN A 112 2.01 16.02 -14.06
C ASN A 112 0.94 14.92 -13.86
N ASN A 113 0.32 14.82 -12.68
CA ASN A 113 -0.69 13.81 -12.36
C ASN A 113 -0.18 12.37 -12.50
N VAL A 114 1.11 12.13 -12.19
CA VAL A 114 1.71 10.79 -12.26
C VAL A 114 2.35 10.40 -10.94
N VAL A 115 2.11 9.16 -10.52
CA VAL A 115 2.85 8.49 -9.45
C VAL A 115 3.47 7.19 -9.96
N TYR A 116 4.53 6.76 -9.30
CA TYR A 116 5.36 5.64 -9.71
C TYR A 116 5.41 4.60 -8.60
N ARG A 117 5.35 3.33 -8.98
CA ARG A 117 5.63 2.24 -8.05
C ARG A 117 6.67 1.33 -8.67
N GLY A 118 7.70 1.01 -7.89
CA GLY A 118 8.68 0.00 -8.28
C GLY A 118 8.45 -1.28 -7.51
N GLY A 119 8.84 -2.39 -8.10
CA GLY A 119 8.83 -3.70 -7.45
C GLY A 119 9.32 -4.78 -8.39
N GLY A 120 9.04 -6.04 -8.04
CA GLY A 120 9.26 -7.19 -8.90
C GLY A 120 7.95 -7.61 -9.57
N LEU A 121 8.01 -8.32 -10.68
CA LEU A 121 6.86 -8.96 -11.32
C LEU A 121 7.27 -10.35 -11.82
N PRO A 122 6.79 -11.44 -11.19
CA PRO A 122 7.01 -12.78 -11.69
C PRO A 122 6.47 -12.94 -13.12
N ALA A 123 7.23 -13.61 -14.00
CA ALA A 123 6.89 -13.76 -15.41
C ALA A 123 5.49 -14.36 -15.64
N GLN A 124 5.08 -15.30 -14.78
CA GLN A 124 3.76 -15.94 -14.83
C GLN A 124 2.57 -14.96 -14.69
N HIS A 125 2.81 -13.76 -14.16
CA HIS A 125 1.77 -12.74 -13.98
C HIS A 125 1.77 -11.66 -15.06
N GLN A 126 2.76 -11.62 -15.97
CA GLN A 126 2.84 -10.60 -17.02
C GLN A 126 1.60 -10.57 -17.92
N ALA A 127 1.11 -11.75 -18.33
CA ALA A 127 -0.07 -11.88 -19.17
C ALA A 127 -1.36 -11.34 -18.52
N PHE A 128 -1.36 -11.12 -17.21
CA PHE A 128 -2.47 -10.43 -16.56
C PHE A 128 -2.58 -8.97 -17.02
N PHE A 129 -1.45 -8.29 -17.24
CA PHE A 129 -1.39 -6.87 -17.58
C PHE A 129 -1.49 -6.68 -19.10
N THR A 130 -2.69 -6.75 -19.62
CA THR A 130 -2.98 -6.53 -21.05
C THR A 130 -3.67 -5.18 -21.23
N LYS A 131 -3.28 -4.45 -22.28
CA LYS A 131 -3.86 -3.14 -22.60
C LYS A 131 -5.39 -3.20 -22.66
N GLY A 132 -6.04 -2.22 -22.03
CA GLY A 132 -7.48 -2.13 -21.89
C GLY A 132 -8.05 -2.93 -20.72
N LYS A 133 -7.28 -3.81 -20.09
CA LYS A 133 -7.77 -4.57 -18.94
C LYS A 133 -7.93 -3.66 -17.73
N GLN A 134 -9.10 -3.77 -17.11
CA GLN A 134 -9.40 -3.12 -15.85
C GLN A 134 -9.39 -4.13 -14.71
N TYR A 135 -8.87 -3.73 -13.55
CA TYR A 135 -8.71 -4.62 -12.41
C TYR A 135 -8.68 -3.84 -11.09
N ARG A 136 -8.84 -4.56 -9.97
CA ARG A 136 -8.68 -4.04 -8.60
C ARG A 136 -7.40 -4.55 -7.97
N VAL A 137 -6.72 -3.72 -7.18
CA VAL A 137 -5.59 -4.16 -6.34
C VAL A 137 -6.11 -4.47 -4.94
N PRO A 138 -6.05 -5.72 -4.45
CA PRO A 138 -6.71 -6.10 -3.19
C PRO A 138 -6.11 -5.43 -1.94
N MET A 139 -4.84 -5.02 -2.01
CA MET A 139 -4.12 -4.41 -0.91
C MET A 139 -3.92 -2.90 -1.09
N PHE A 140 -3.41 -2.22 -0.06
CA PHE A 140 -2.94 -0.86 -0.24
C PHE A 140 -1.78 -0.82 -1.25
N LEU A 141 -1.84 0.11 -2.20
CA LEU A 141 -0.81 0.28 -3.22
C LEU A 141 0.03 1.53 -2.89
N ALA A 142 1.19 1.32 -2.29
CA ALA A 142 2.16 2.39 -2.04
C ALA A 142 2.87 2.77 -3.34
N SER A 143 2.91 4.07 -3.63
CA SER A 143 3.56 4.68 -4.78
C SER A 143 4.32 5.94 -4.35
N SER A 144 5.08 6.55 -5.26
CA SER A 144 5.85 7.77 -5.01
C SER A 144 5.69 8.73 -6.18
N PHE A 145 5.62 10.04 -5.93
CA PHE A 145 5.74 11.04 -6.99
C PHE A 145 7.15 11.08 -7.60
N GLN A 146 8.15 10.48 -6.95
CA GLN A 146 9.52 10.44 -7.42
C GLN A 146 9.79 9.14 -8.16
N LYS A 147 9.81 9.19 -9.50
CA LYS A 147 10.24 8.07 -10.35
C LYS A 147 11.58 7.47 -9.87
N LYS A 148 12.50 8.34 -9.43
CA LYS A 148 13.81 7.93 -8.91
C LYS A 148 13.69 6.99 -7.71
N ILE A 149 12.79 7.26 -6.76
CA ILE A 149 12.59 6.40 -5.58
C ILE A 149 12.01 5.05 -6.01
N ALA A 150 10.93 5.06 -6.80
CA ALA A 150 10.33 3.85 -7.35
C ALA A 150 11.37 2.97 -8.07
N GLN A 151 12.15 3.56 -8.96
CA GLN A 151 13.10 2.82 -9.80
C GLN A 151 14.40 2.45 -9.08
N GLN A 152 15.08 3.41 -8.45
CA GLN A 152 16.43 3.16 -7.89
C GLN A 152 16.40 2.43 -6.55
N VAL A 153 15.29 2.52 -5.80
CA VAL A 153 15.14 1.82 -4.52
C VAL A 153 14.35 0.54 -4.72
N PHE A 154 13.10 0.62 -5.21
CA PHE A 154 12.20 -0.52 -5.17
C PHE A 154 12.39 -1.51 -6.33
N CYS A 155 12.59 -1.04 -7.58
CA CYS A 155 12.97 -1.96 -8.67
C CYS A 155 14.34 -2.61 -8.41
N ARG A 156 15.27 -1.87 -7.78
CA ARG A 156 16.59 -2.40 -7.40
C ARG A 156 16.48 -3.50 -6.34
N ARG A 157 15.74 -3.26 -5.25
CA ARG A 157 15.48 -4.28 -4.23
C ARG A 157 14.86 -5.54 -4.83
N ALA A 158 13.86 -5.38 -5.70
CA ALA A 158 13.26 -6.52 -6.39
C ALA A 158 14.27 -7.33 -7.20
N GLN A 159 15.21 -6.66 -7.89
CA GLN A 159 16.29 -7.34 -8.60
C GLN A 159 17.21 -8.10 -7.65
N GLU A 160 17.59 -7.47 -6.52
CA GLU A 160 18.44 -8.07 -5.48
C GLU A 160 17.75 -9.29 -4.84
N ASP A 161 16.42 -9.28 -4.76
CA ASP A 161 15.56 -10.39 -4.32
C ASP A 161 15.34 -11.46 -5.43
N GLY A 162 15.95 -11.31 -6.60
CA GLY A 162 15.86 -12.26 -7.71
C GLY A 162 14.55 -12.19 -8.50
N LEU A 163 13.76 -11.12 -8.35
CA LEU A 163 12.53 -10.90 -9.11
C LEU A 163 12.78 -9.99 -10.32
N PRO A 164 12.13 -10.24 -11.48
CA PRO A 164 12.19 -9.35 -12.63
C PRO A 164 11.69 -7.95 -12.27
N PRO A 165 12.51 -6.89 -12.37
CA PRO A 165 12.09 -5.55 -11.97
C PRO A 165 11.00 -4.98 -12.88
N VAL A 166 10.04 -4.28 -12.28
CA VAL A 166 8.95 -3.60 -12.97
C VAL A 166 8.71 -2.22 -12.36
N LEU A 167 8.37 -1.27 -13.23
CA LEU A 167 7.95 0.08 -12.88
C LEU A 167 6.51 0.27 -13.35
N TRP A 168 5.59 0.42 -12.40
CA TRP A 168 4.24 0.90 -12.69
C TRP A 168 4.26 2.42 -12.77
N VAL A 169 3.74 2.94 -13.88
CA VAL A 169 3.55 4.38 -14.12
C VAL A 169 2.05 4.65 -14.06
N ILE A 170 1.59 5.28 -12.99
CA ILE A 170 0.18 5.42 -12.67
C ILE A 170 -0.24 6.86 -12.94
N HIS A 171 -1.07 7.03 -13.96
CA HIS A 171 -1.68 8.30 -14.32
C HIS A 171 -2.97 8.51 -13.53
N LEU A 172 -3.06 9.66 -12.86
CA LEU A 172 -4.28 10.19 -12.26
C LEU A 172 -5.03 11.03 -13.29
N ASP A 173 -6.34 11.17 -13.12
CA ASP A 173 -7.12 12.04 -13.99
C ASP A 173 -6.67 13.50 -13.83
N ALA A 174 -6.52 14.23 -14.93
CA ALA A 174 -5.96 15.58 -14.91
C ALA A 174 -6.93 16.65 -14.39
N GLU A 175 -8.24 16.41 -14.51
CA GLU A 175 -9.28 17.33 -14.06
C GLU A 175 -9.80 16.94 -12.67
N TRP A 176 -10.02 15.65 -12.47
CA TRP A 176 -10.70 15.12 -11.28
C TRP A 176 -9.75 14.44 -10.29
N GLY A 177 -8.51 14.16 -10.68
CA GLY A 177 -7.54 13.46 -9.84
C GLY A 177 -7.96 12.01 -9.55
N CYS A 178 -7.86 11.62 -8.29
CA CYS A 178 -8.27 10.32 -7.80
C CYS A 178 -8.74 10.47 -6.34
N MET A 179 -9.96 10.02 -6.05
CA MET A 179 -10.63 10.26 -4.76
C MET A 179 -10.18 9.28 -3.66
N HIS A 180 -9.36 8.30 -4.01
CA HIS A 180 -8.99 7.18 -3.15
C HIS A 180 -7.47 6.94 -3.12
N VAL A 181 -6.73 8.05 -3.15
CA VAL A 181 -5.29 8.13 -2.97
C VAL A 181 -4.95 9.44 -2.28
N ASN A 182 -3.96 9.45 -1.39
CA ASN A 182 -3.46 10.70 -0.81
C ASN A 182 -1.99 10.59 -0.41
N HIS A 183 -1.36 11.73 -0.17
CA HIS A 183 0.02 11.83 0.31
C HIS A 183 0.12 11.47 1.80
N VAL A 184 1.00 10.52 2.12
CA VAL A 184 1.33 10.14 3.51
C VAL A 184 2.37 11.11 4.07
N GLN A 185 1.92 12.26 4.57
CA GLN A 185 2.80 13.33 5.05
C GLN A 185 3.55 12.97 6.34
N LYS A 186 2.85 12.32 7.29
CA LYS A 186 3.38 11.97 8.61
C LYS A 186 3.82 10.50 8.60
N THR A 187 5.01 10.29 8.04
CA THR A 187 5.66 8.98 7.86
C THR A 187 6.86 8.82 8.80
N GLN A 188 7.24 7.58 9.12
CA GLN A 188 8.56 7.31 9.73
C GLN A 188 9.70 7.23 8.70
N VAL A 189 9.37 7.24 7.40
CA VAL A 189 10.34 7.16 6.30
C VAL A 189 10.31 8.46 5.50
N ALA A 190 11.14 9.41 5.91
CA ALA A 190 11.19 10.72 5.26
C ALA A 190 11.77 10.63 3.83
N GLY A 191 11.23 11.45 2.93
CA GLY A 191 11.80 11.65 1.59
C GLY A 191 11.31 10.70 0.50
N GLU A 192 10.49 9.69 0.81
CA GLU A 192 9.92 8.78 -0.19
C GLU A 192 8.80 9.42 -1.01
N GLY A 193 8.10 10.39 -0.43
CA GLY A 193 6.99 11.06 -1.11
C GLY A 193 5.81 10.13 -1.39
N GLU A 194 5.44 9.32 -0.39
CA GLU A 194 4.50 8.21 -0.55
C GLU A 194 3.08 8.69 -0.86
N TYR A 195 2.54 8.27 -2.01
CA TYR A 195 1.12 8.32 -2.32
C TYR A 195 0.53 6.92 -2.15
N LEU A 196 -0.46 6.81 -1.27
CA LEU A 196 -1.02 5.53 -0.90
C LEU A 196 -2.44 5.40 -1.44
N PHE A 197 -2.66 4.42 -2.31
CA PHE A 197 -4.01 4.07 -2.75
C PHE A 197 -4.66 3.11 -1.74
N VAL A 198 -5.95 3.28 -1.52
CA VAL A 198 -6.75 2.38 -0.67
C VAL A 198 -6.82 0.96 -1.26
N PRO A 199 -7.15 -0.06 -0.43
CA PRO A 199 -7.45 -1.40 -0.91
C PRO A 199 -8.61 -1.39 -1.92
N TYR A 200 -8.53 -2.29 -2.90
CA TYR A 200 -9.45 -2.42 -4.02
C TYR A 200 -9.53 -1.22 -4.96
N ALA A 201 -8.49 -0.37 -4.97
CA ALA A 201 -8.33 0.68 -5.97
C ALA A 201 -8.33 0.10 -7.40
N VAL A 202 -9.04 0.77 -8.30
CA VAL A 202 -9.25 0.33 -9.68
C VAL A 202 -8.23 0.98 -10.60
N PHE A 203 -7.67 0.17 -11.49
CA PHE A 203 -6.73 0.61 -12.52
C PHE A 203 -7.10 0.01 -13.88
N THR A 204 -6.84 0.77 -14.94
CA THR A 204 -6.90 0.32 -16.33
C THR A 204 -5.49 0.29 -16.91
N VAL A 205 -5.06 -0.85 -17.46
CA VAL A 205 -3.78 -0.95 -18.18
C VAL A 205 -3.86 -0.14 -19.48
N GLN A 206 -3.02 0.87 -19.61
CA GLN A 206 -2.93 1.72 -20.81
C GLN A 206 -1.92 1.17 -21.82
N ASP A 207 -0.79 0.66 -21.33
CA ASP A 207 0.29 0.13 -22.15
C ASP A 207 1.23 -0.75 -21.32
N THR A 208 1.99 -1.61 -21.99
CA THR A 208 3.02 -2.46 -21.35
C THR A 208 4.26 -2.55 -22.21
N GLN A 209 5.43 -2.38 -21.60
CA GLN A 209 6.74 -2.52 -22.24
C GLN A 209 7.51 -3.60 -21.50
N TRP A 210 7.62 -4.77 -22.13
CA TRP A 210 8.35 -5.90 -21.60
C TRP A 210 9.81 -5.84 -22.08
N SER A 211 10.73 -6.31 -21.24
CA SER A 211 12.17 -6.33 -21.50
C SER A 211 12.60 -7.79 -21.47
N ASP A 212 13.38 -8.24 -22.45
CA ASP A 212 13.89 -9.62 -22.48
C ASP A 212 14.90 -9.88 -21.35
N SER A 213 15.49 -8.83 -20.79
CA SER A 213 16.45 -8.89 -19.68
C SER A 213 16.22 -7.70 -18.75
N PRO A 214 15.16 -7.75 -17.92
CA PRO A 214 14.76 -6.63 -17.09
C PRO A 214 15.81 -6.40 -15.99
N THR A 215 16.22 -5.15 -15.83
CA THR A 215 17.08 -4.69 -14.71
C THR A 215 16.43 -3.50 -14.04
N TRP A 216 16.89 -3.08 -12.86
CA TRP A 216 16.35 -1.87 -12.23
C TRP A 216 16.60 -0.59 -13.06
N MET A 217 17.61 -0.59 -13.94
CA MET A 217 17.86 0.50 -14.89
C MET A 217 16.94 0.42 -16.11
N GLN A 218 16.58 -0.79 -16.54
CA GLN A 218 15.68 -1.07 -17.66
C GLN A 218 14.60 -2.07 -17.22
N PRO A 219 13.67 -1.66 -16.34
CA PRO A 219 12.66 -2.56 -15.83
C PRO A 219 11.59 -2.81 -16.89
N HIS A 220 10.73 -3.80 -16.66
CA HIS A 220 9.42 -3.79 -17.30
C HIS A 220 8.67 -2.50 -16.97
N VAL A 221 7.82 -2.03 -17.87
CA VAL A 221 6.98 -0.86 -17.62
C VAL A 221 5.52 -1.23 -17.83
N VAL A 222 4.69 -0.92 -16.83
CA VAL A 222 3.23 -1.06 -16.93
C VAL A 222 2.62 0.31 -16.72
N ALA A 223 2.08 0.89 -17.78
CA ALA A 223 1.37 2.17 -17.70
C ALA A 223 -0.09 1.91 -17.30
N LEU A 224 -0.54 2.58 -16.24
CA LEU A 224 -1.86 2.44 -15.65
C LEU A 224 -2.57 3.80 -15.64
N ARG A 225 -3.90 3.77 -15.77
CA ARG A 225 -4.77 4.88 -15.39
C ARG A 225 -5.53 4.48 -14.14
N ALA A 226 -5.42 5.24 -13.06
CA ALA A 226 -6.25 5.07 -11.88
C ALA A 226 -7.68 5.52 -12.18
N ALA A 227 -8.68 4.81 -11.65
CA ALA A 227 -10.05 5.32 -11.64
C ALA A 227 -10.14 6.59 -10.79
N VAL A 228 -11.09 7.47 -11.12
CA VAL A 228 -11.36 8.69 -10.33
C VAL A 228 -12.05 8.32 -9.03
N ASP A 229 -13.07 7.47 -9.10
CA ASP A 229 -13.85 6.99 -7.97
C ASP A 229 -14.12 5.49 -8.12
N ASN A 230 -13.69 4.69 -7.14
CA ASN A 230 -13.90 3.25 -7.10
C ASN A 230 -15.39 2.86 -7.07
N LEU A 231 -16.28 3.75 -6.61
CA LEU A 231 -17.72 3.50 -6.54
C LEU A 231 -18.40 3.47 -7.91
N LEU A 232 -17.76 4.03 -8.93
CA LEU A 232 -18.28 4.03 -10.30
C LEU A 232 -17.86 2.79 -11.10
N GLU A 233 -17.03 1.94 -10.51
CA GLU A 233 -16.39 0.83 -11.18
C GLU A 233 -16.99 -0.51 -10.73
N PRO A 234 -17.07 -1.55 -11.59
CA PRO A 234 -17.70 -2.81 -11.22
C PRO A 234 -17.00 -3.52 -10.06
N ASP A 235 -17.77 -4.09 -9.13
CA ASP A 235 -17.24 -4.91 -8.04
C ASP A 235 -16.70 -6.26 -8.55
N SER A 236 -17.18 -6.73 -9.70
CA SER A 236 -16.78 -8.00 -10.33
C SER A 236 -15.46 -7.93 -11.11
N LEU A 237 -14.73 -6.81 -11.05
CA LEU A 237 -13.43 -6.68 -11.70
C LEU A 237 -12.44 -7.70 -11.13
N PRO A 238 -11.56 -8.29 -11.96
CA PRO A 238 -10.58 -9.24 -11.47
C PRO A 238 -9.60 -8.57 -10.49
N LEU A 239 -9.12 -9.33 -9.51
CA LEU A 239 -8.07 -8.88 -8.61
C LEU A 239 -6.71 -9.06 -9.26
N ALA A 240 -5.82 -8.08 -9.05
CA ALA A 240 -4.43 -8.19 -9.47
C ALA A 240 -3.77 -9.38 -8.76
N PRO A 241 -3.16 -10.33 -9.50
CA PRO A 241 -2.44 -11.45 -8.89
C PRO A 241 -1.11 -10.99 -8.28
N TRP A 242 -0.66 -9.80 -8.67
CA TRP A 242 0.58 -9.18 -8.24
C TRP A 242 0.46 -7.67 -8.42
N ALA A 243 0.98 -6.88 -7.50
CA ALA A 243 1.08 -5.42 -7.66
C ALA A 243 2.13 -4.82 -6.73
#